data_AF-A0A1Q7YPS0-F1
#
_entry.id   AF-A0A1Q7YPS0-F1
#
_cell.length_a   1.000
_cell.length_b   1.000
_cell.length_c   1.000
_cell.angle_alpha   90.00
_cell.angle_beta   90.00
_cell.angle_gamma   90.00
#
_symmetry.space_group_name_H-M   'P 1'
#
loop_
_entity.id
_entity.type
_entity.pdbx_description
1 polymer ?
#
loop_
_entity_poly.entity_id
_entity_poly.type
_entity_poly.pdbx_seq_one_letter_code
_entity_poly.pdbx_strand_id
1 'polypeptide(L)'
;MKEFNNLRSQGRNQGESMKRAAMVVVMLALATFVFAQYQAPATQNQPAAQRGAAQPAAPQAKRPPQAKTQPEFDAYKAAVSSTNDPAAMEKAADDFAAKFPDSELRALLYRSAMHSYQSANNADKMLDMGRKVLKIDADEPEALIGVAEVLAERTRDTDLDKDQRLDEAMKLAQHAVETVDTDIAVPADTPREKIDAYKGFLRSSAYSIMGTLQFNKEKYVDAENNFRKSIDAFPSQPDPVVVLRLALSLDKQGKYPEALKEANHAVELTQENTTAGTLARRERDRLVQLTGGSNPAPATKPPAGAQNQGPPNN
;
A
#
# COMPACT_ATOMS: atom_id res chain seq x y z
N MET A 1 16.65 15.57 -9.58
CA MET A 1 17.06 14.98 -8.28
C MET A 1 16.44 15.70 -7.08
N LYS A 2 16.69 17.00 -6.82
CA LYS A 2 16.11 17.70 -5.65
C LYS A 2 14.58 17.62 -5.56
N GLU A 3 13.87 17.81 -6.68
CA GLU A 3 12.40 17.74 -6.71
C GLU A 3 11.86 16.33 -6.48
N PHE A 4 12.54 15.32 -7.05
CA PHE A 4 12.22 13.92 -6.81
C PHE A 4 12.44 13.52 -5.34
N ASN A 5 13.51 14.03 -4.71
CA ASN A 5 13.77 13.85 -3.28
C ASN A 5 12.69 14.52 -2.42
N ASN A 6 12.17 15.68 -2.84
CA ASN A 6 11.02 16.30 -2.18
C ASN A 6 9.75 15.44 -2.33
N LEU A 7 9.53 14.81 -3.49
CA LEU A 7 8.44 13.85 -3.69
C LEU A 7 8.61 12.58 -2.83
N ARG A 8 9.84 12.14 -2.58
CA ARG A 8 10.15 11.05 -1.63
C ARG A 8 9.69 11.37 -0.21
N SER A 9 9.69 12.64 0.19
CA SER A 9 9.18 13.07 1.49
C SER A 9 7.66 13.26 1.55
N GLN A 10 6.97 13.26 0.39
CA GLN A 10 5.55 13.62 0.23
C GLN A 10 4.60 12.44 0.11
N GLY A 11 5.05 11.29 -0.43
CA GLY A 11 4.30 10.04 -0.32
C GLY A 11 3.83 9.77 1.12
N ARG A 12 4.66 10.22 2.07
CA ARG A 12 4.42 10.30 3.52
C ARG A 12 3.13 11.01 3.97
N ASN A 13 2.67 12.08 3.31
CA ASN A 13 1.53 12.91 3.79
C ASN A 13 0.25 12.75 2.96
N GLN A 14 0.34 12.51 1.65
CA GLN A 14 -0.85 12.29 0.79
C GLN A 14 -1.30 10.82 0.76
N GLY A 15 -0.36 9.89 0.98
CA GLY A 15 -0.68 8.49 1.20
C GLY A 15 -1.60 8.30 2.40
N GLU A 16 -1.53 9.14 3.44
CA GLU A 16 -2.36 8.98 4.66
C GLU A 16 -3.85 9.28 4.45
N SER A 17 -4.22 10.28 3.64
CA SER A 17 -5.65 10.54 3.38
C SER A 17 -6.30 9.44 2.52
N MET A 18 -5.52 8.77 1.66
CA MET A 18 -6.01 7.65 0.84
C MET A 18 -5.90 6.30 1.57
N LYS A 19 -4.87 6.09 2.39
CA LYS A 19 -4.72 4.93 3.29
C LYS A 19 -5.87 4.88 4.31
N ARG A 20 -6.39 6.02 4.79
CA ARG A 20 -7.58 6.07 5.67
C ARG A 20 -8.87 5.55 5.02
N ALA A 21 -9.03 5.66 3.71
CA ALA A 21 -10.19 5.12 3.00
C ALA A 21 -10.08 3.59 2.77
N ALA A 22 -8.86 3.06 2.61
CA ALA A 22 -8.60 1.62 2.48
C ALA A 22 -8.42 0.89 3.82
N MET A 23 -7.91 1.55 4.87
CA MET A 23 -7.65 0.97 6.21
C MET A 23 -8.91 0.59 6.98
N VAL A 24 -10.09 1.07 6.58
CA VAL A 24 -11.35 0.71 7.26
C VAL A 24 -11.75 -0.75 6.99
N VAL A 25 -11.15 -1.43 6.00
CA VAL A 25 -11.56 -2.79 5.61
C VAL A 25 -10.74 -3.93 6.25
N VAL A 26 -9.52 -3.68 6.75
CA VAL A 26 -8.60 -4.78 7.15
C VAL A 26 -8.42 -4.95 8.67
N MET A 27 -8.92 -4.02 9.48
CA MET A 27 -8.84 -4.07 10.96
C MET A 27 -9.80 -5.08 11.64
N LEU A 28 -10.40 -6.00 10.89
CA LEU A 28 -11.22 -7.09 11.47
C LEU A 28 -10.66 -8.46 11.06
N ALA A 29 -9.42 -8.72 11.45
CA ALA A 29 -8.97 -10.10 11.62
C ALA A 29 -9.71 -10.69 12.83
N LEU A 30 -10.93 -11.19 12.61
CA LEU A 30 -11.61 -12.08 13.54
C LEU A 30 -10.77 -13.35 13.64
N ALA A 31 -9.91 -13.44 14.65
CA ALA A 31 -9.29 -14.70 15.04
C ALA A 31 -10.42 -15.66 15.44
N THR A 32 -10.73 -16.62 14.59
CA THR A 32 -11.77 -17.61 14.87
C THR A 32 -11.18 -18.70 15.77
N PHE A 33 -11.87 -19.00 16.87
CA PHE A 33 -11.56 -20.11 17.74
C PHE A 33 -12.32 -21.34 17.23
N VAL A 34 -11.64 -22.31 16.60
CA VAL A 34 -12.25 -23.58 16.21
C VAL A 34 -12.03 -24.59 17.32
N PHE A 35 -13.07 -24.91 18.09
CA PHE A 35 -13.04 -26.10 18.94
C PHE A 35 -12.98 -27.34 18.03
N ALA A 36 -11.91 -28.11 18.12
CA ALA A 36 -11.83 -29.42 17.49
C ALA A 36 -12.84 -30.37 18.16
N GLN A 37 -14.10 -30.36 17.72
CA GLN A 37 -14.95 -31.53 17.88
C GLN A 37 -14.45 -32.59 16.91
N TYR A 38 -13.82 -33.63 17.44
CA TYR A 38 -13.66 -34.90 16.75
C TYR A 38 -15.05 -35.42 16.37
N GLN A 39 -15.53 -35.05 15.18
CA GLN A 39 -16.64 -35.73 14.54
C GLN A 39 -16.06 -36.85 13.69
N ALA A 40 -16.36 -38.08 14.09
CA ALA A 40 -16.12 -39.28 13.30
C ALA A 40 -16.75 -39.14 11.90
N PRO A 41 -16.16 -39.72 10.84
CA PRO A 41 -16.65 -39.56 9.48
C PRO A 41 -18.00 -40.25 9.32
N ALA A 42 -19.08 -39.46 9.28
CA ALA A 42 -20.37 -39.92 8.80
C ALA A 42 -20.36 -39.90 7.27
N THR A 43 -20.21 -41.07 6.66
CA THR A 43 -20.45 -41.29 5.24
C THR A 43 -21.94 -41.10 4.95
N GLN A 44 -22.31 -39.94 4.39
CA GLN A 44 -23.65 -39.73 3.85
C GLN A 44 -23.56 -39.63 2.32
N ASN A 45 -23.99 -40.71 1.66
CA ASN A 45 -24.18 -40.79 0.22
C ASN A 45 -25.15 -39.69 -0.26
N GLN A 46 -24.69 -38.81 -1.14
CA GLN A 46 -25.57 -38.03 -2.02
C GLN A 46 -25.30 -38.39 -3.50
N PRO A 47 -26.34 -38.42 -4.36
CA PRO A 47 -26.22 -38.91 -5.72
C PRO A 47 -25.47 -37.93 -6.63
N ALA A 48 -24.70 -38.49 -7.57
CA ALA A 48 -23.91 -37.77 -8.55
C ALA A 48 -24.77 -36.89 -9.47
N ALA A 49 -24.61 -35.56 -9.37
CA ALA A 49 -25.00 -34.60 -10.40
C ALA A 49 -23.77 -34.18 -11.21
N GLN A 50 -24.01 -33.94 -12.50
CA GLN A 50 -23.04 -33.89 -13.59
C GLN A 50 -21.83 -32.96 -13.37
N ARG A 51 -20.66 -33.49 -13.76
CA ARG A 51 -19.39 -32.76 -13.92
C ARG A 51 -19.55 -31.64 -14.95
N GLY A 52 -19.78 -30.41 -14.48
CA GLY A 52 -19.43 -29.21 -15.22
C GLY A 52 -17.91 -29.05 -15.25
N ALA A 53 -17.38 -28.53 -16.36
CA ALA A 53 -15.95 -28.34 -16.59
C ALA A 53 -15.27 -27.68 -15.39
N ALA A 54 -14.17 -28.28 -14.92
CA ALA A 54 -13.33 -27.74 -13.85
C ALA A 54 -12.79 -26.38 -14.31
N GLN A 55 -13.35 -25.30 -13.77
CA GLN A 55 -12.64 -24.03 -13.71
C GLN A 55 -11.32 -24.28 -12.96
N PRO A 56 -10.18 -23.74 -13.45
CA PRO A 56 -8.94 -23.85 -12.70
C PRO A 56 -9.17 -23.33 -11.28
N ALA A 57 -8.87 -24.17 -10.30
CA ALA A 57 -8.96 -23.80 -8.90
C ALA A 57 -8.16 -22.52 -8.69
N ALA A 58 -8.81 -21.46 -8.22
CA ALA A 58 -8.13 -20.24 -7.83
C ALA A 58 -7.03 -20.61 -6.81
N PRO A 59 -5.84 -20.00 -6.88
CA PRO A 59 -4.78 -20.25 -5.91
C PRO A 59 -5.35 -20.14 -4.50
N GLN A 60 -5.19 -21.21 -3.72
CA GLN A 60 -5.76 -21.30 -2.38
C GLN A 60 -5.03 -20.28 -1.50
N ALA A 61 -5.73 -19.22 -1.10
CA ALA A 61 -5.17 -18.16 -0.28
C ALA A 61 -4.65 -18.72 1.06
N LYS A 62 -3.58 -18.14 1.59
CA LYS A 62 -3.01 -18.50 2.89
C LYS A 62 -4.08 -18.48 3.98
N ARG A 63 -4.16 -19.57 4.77
CA ARG A 63 -5.11 -19.67 5.88
C ARG A 63 -4.83 -18.56 6.90
N PRO A 64 -5.86 -17.86 7.41
CA PRO A 64 -5.67 -16.88 8.47
C PRO A 64 -5.05 -17.48 9.74
N PRO A 65 -4.15 -16.75 10.44
CA PRO A 65 -3.62 -17.15 11.75
C PRO A 65 -4.73 -17.41 12.78
N GLN A 66 -4.55 -18.43 13.63
CA GLN A 66 -5.55 -18.80 14.65
C GLN A 66 -4.94 -18.93 16.04
N ALA A 67 -5.77 -18.66 17.05
CA ALA A 67 -5.44 -19.02 18.43
C ALA A 67 -5.47 -20.55 18.59
N LYS A 68 -4.48 -21.11 19.28
CA LYS A 68 -4.44 -22.53 19.65
C LYS A 68 -5.16 -22.80 20.97
N THR A 69 -5.21 -21.82 21.86
CA THR A 69 -5.77 -21.98 23.21
C THR A 69 -6.63 -20.79 23.64
N GLN A 70 -7.56 -21.03 24.57
CA GLN A 70 -8.42 -19.95 25.11
C GLN A 70 -7.60 -18.84 25.79
N PRO A 71 -6.58 -19.13 26.63
CA PRO A 71 -5.75 -18.07 27.22
C PRO A 71 -4.99 -17.22 26.19
N GLU A 72 -4.57 -17.83 25.09
CA GLU A 72 -3.96 -17.12 23.96
C GLU A 72 -4.98 -16.20 23.28
N PHE A 73 -6.18 -16.69 23.00
CA PHE A 73 -7.24 -15.87 22.41
C PHE A 73 -7.64 -14.69 23.31
N ASP A 74 -7.73 -14.90 24.63
CA ASP A 74 -8.04 -13.85 25.59
C ASP A 74 -6.92 -12.81 25.70
N ALA A 75 -5.66 -13.25 25.70
CA ALA A 75 -4.52 -12.33 25.67
C ALA A 75 -4.43 -11.55 24.36
N TYR A 76 -4.76 -12.17 23.23
CA TYR A 76 -4.83 -11.49 21.94
C TYR A 76 -5.90 -10.38 21.96
N LYS A 77 -7.12 -10.68 22.42
CA LYS A 77 -8.19 -9.68 22.58
C LYS A 77 -7.77 -8.51 23.47
N ALA A 78 -7.07 -8.79 24.56
CA ALA A 78 -6.54 -7.74 25.44
C ALA A 78 -5.42 -6.92 24.77
N ALA A 79 -4.58 -7.54 23.94
CA ALA A 79 -3.53 -6.82 23.23
C ALA A 79 -4.10 -5.87 22.17
N VAL A 80 -5.08 -6.32 21.38
CA VAL A 80 -5.68 -5.51 20.30
C VAL A 80 -6.48 -4.31 20.81
N SER A 81 -6.82 -4.21 22.10
CA SER A 81 -7.42 -2.98 22.64
C SER A 81 -6.42 -1.82 22.70
N SER A 82 -5.13 -2.08 22.49
CA SER A 82 -4.05 -1.08 22.54
C SER A 82 -3.74 -0.43 21.19
N THR A 83 -4.47 -0.77 20.10
CA THR A 83 -4.16 -0.34 18.72
C THR A 83 -4.07 1.17 18.50
N ASN A 84 -4.73 1.96 19.35
CA ASN A 84 -4.74 3.42 19.26
C ASN A 84 -3.51 4.09 19.87
N ASP A 85 -2.69 3.36 20.62
CA ASP A 85 -1.42 3.83 21.18
C ASP A 85 -0.28 2.95 20.62
N PRO A 86 0.58 3.48 19.75
CA PRO A 86 1.65 2.69 19.13
C PRO A 86 2.60 2.03 20.13
N ALA A 87 2.95 2.71 21.23
CA ALA A 87 3.87 2.17 22.23
C ALA A 87 3.19 1.11 23.10
N ALA A 88 1.91 1.32 23.46
CA ALA A 88 1.15 0.30 24.17
C ALA A 88 0.90 -0.94 23.29
N MET A 89 0.65 -0.75 21.99
CA MET A 89 0.47 -1.83 21.02
C MET A 89 1.76 -2.65 20.84
N GLU A 90 2.92 -2.00 20.71
CA GLU A 90 4.23 -2.68 20.68
C GLU A 90 4.45 -3.49 21.95
N LYS A 91 4.24 -2.86 23.12
CA LYS A 91 4.41 -3.54 24.40
C LYS A 91 3.48 -4.75 24.52
N ALA A 92 2.22 -4.62 24.14
CA ALA A 92 1.25 -5.71 24.19
C ALA A 92 1.64 -6.85 23.24
N ALA A 93 2.16 -6.53 22.05
CA ALA A 93 2.67 -7.53 21.11
C ALA A 93 3.91 -8.26 21.67
N ASP A 94 4.85 -7.54 22.29
CA ASP A 94 6.03 -8.12 22.93
C ASP A 94 5.69 -9.00 24.14
N ASP A 95 4.83 -8.51 25.04
CA ASP A 95 4.35 -9.28 26.20
C ASP A 95 3.63 -10.57 25.74
N PHE A 96 2.80 -10.47 24.70
CA PHE A 96 2.11 -11.62 24.11
C PHE A 96 3.10 -12.61 23.50
N ALA A 97 4.08 -12.15 22.73
CA ALA A 97 5.08 -13.00 22.10
C ALA A 97 5.98 -13.71 23.13
N ALA A 98 6.28 -13.06 24.26
CA ALA A 98 7.01 -13.66 25.36
C ALA A 98 6.18 -14.76 26.06
N LYS A 99 4.88 -14.54 26.23
CA LYS A 99 3.97 -15.49 26.90
C LYS A 99 3.54 -16.66 26.01
N PHE A 100 3.41 -16.43 24.70
CA PHE A 100 2.94 -17.41 23.72
C PHE A 100 3.90 -17.46 22.51
N PRO A 101 5.14 -17.96 22.69
CA PRO A 101 6.16 -17.94 21.64
C PRO A 101 5.79 -18.75 20.39
N ASP A 102 4.91 -19.75 20.52
CA ASP A 102 4.44 -20.59 19.41
C ASP A 102 3.12 -20.13 18.79
N SER A 103 2.57 -18.99 19.25
CA SER A 103 1.31 -18.45 18.74
C SER A 103 1.47 -17.93 17.31
N GLU A 104 0.47 -18.23 16.46
CA GLU A 104 0.36 -17.68 15.10
C GLU A 104 -0.09 -16.20 15.15
N LEU A 105 -0.71 -15.76 16.25
CA LEU A 105 -1.27 -14.41 16.40
C LEU A 105 -0.20 -13.34 16.65
N ARG A 106 1.04 -13.74 16.93
CA ARG A 106 2.17 -12.81 17.08
C ARG A 106 2.36 -11.94 15.83
N ALA A 107 2.26 -12.53 14.64
CA ALA A 107 2.38 -11.79 13.38
C ALA A 107 1.30 -10.71 13.27
N LEU A 108 0.05 -11.03 13.63
CA LEU A 108 -1.06 -10.08 13.60
C LEU A 108 -0.84 -8.90 14.57
N LEU A 109 -0.35 -9.17 15.78
CA LEU A 109 -0.09 -8.11 16.76
C LEU A 109 1.07 -7.20 16.34
N TYR A 110 2.17 -7.76 15.82
CA TYR A 110 3.26 -6.94 15.31
C TYR A 110 2.86 -6.15 14.06
N ARG A 111 1.98 -6.69 13.21
CA ARG A 111 1.43 -5.94 12.07
C ARG A 111 0.54 -4.79 12.53
N SER A 112 -0.29 -5.00 13.54
CA SER A 112 -1.05 -3.91 14.17
C SER A 112 -0.12 -2.83 14.75
N ALA A 113 0.94 -3.21 15.47
CA ALA A 113 1.94 -2.26 15.97
C ALA A 113 2.66 -1.49 14.84
N MET A 114 3.02 -2.18 13.75
CA MET A 114 3.57 -1.57 12.54
C MET A 114 2.63 -0.51 11.97
N HIS A 115 1.33 -0.81 11.83
CA HIS A 115 0.33 0.15 11.36
C HIS A 115 0.12 1.33 12.30
N SER A 116 0.13 1.10 13.61
CA SER A 116 0.04 2.17 14.60
C SER A 116 1.23 3.12 14.48
N TYR A 117 2.46 2.60 14.32
CA TYR A 117 3.65 3.43 14.11
C TYR A 117 3.70 4.11 12.74
N GLN A 118 3.20 3.45 11.70
CA GLN A 118 3.04 4.06 10.38
C GLN A 118 2.10 5.27 10.47
N SER A 119 0.95 5.12 11.14
CA SER A 119 -0.03 6.18 11.35
C SER A 119 0.48 7.31 12.24
N ALA A 120 1.42 7.01 13.13
CA ALA A 120 2.13 7.99 13.95
C ALA A 120 3.35 8.61 13.23
N ASN A 121 3.57 8.28 11.95
CA ASN A 121 4.71 8.71 11.14
C ASN A 121 6.08 8.41 11.81
N ASN A 122 6.16 7.34 12.58
CA ASN A 122 7.38 6.87 13.24
C ASN A 122 8.03 5.77 12.41
N ALA A 123 8.85 6.17 11.43
CA ALA A 123 9.45 5.25 10.46
C ALA A 123 10.41 4.24 11.10
N ASP A 124 11.17 4.62 12.13
CA ASP A 124 12.14 3.73 12.77
C ASP A 124 11.42 2.58 13.51
N LYS A 125 10.39 2.91 14.28
CA LYS A 125 9.58 1.90 14.97
C LYS A 125 8.69 1.09 14.02
N MET A 126 8.19 1.70 12.95
CA MET A 126 7.48 0.99 11.89
C MET A 126 8.40 -0.05 11.22
N LEU A 127 9.65 0.31 10.93
CA LEU A 127 10.67 -0.59 10.40
C LEU A 127 10.96 -1.75 11.36
N ASP A 128 11.13 -1.46 12.66
CA ASP A 128 11.37 -2.49 13.67
C ASP A 128 10.21 -3.49 13.74
N MET A 129 8.95 -3.01 13.76
CA MET A 129 7.78 -3.87 13.82
C MET A 129 7.59 -4.67 12.53
N GLY A 130 7.80 -4.05 11.36
CA GLY A 130 7.76 -4.75 10.08
C GLY A 130 8.79 -5.88 10.01
N ARG A 131 10.02 -5.65 10.52
CA ARG A 131 11.03 -6.72 10.63
C ARG A 131 10.61 -7.82 11.60
N LYS A 132 9.92 -7.51 12.70
CA LYS A 132 9.36 -8.53 13.60
C LYS A 132 8.27 -9.35 12.90
N VAL A 133 7.41 -8.74 12.07
CA VAL A 133 6.45 -9.46 11.22
C VAL A 133 7.18 -10.41 10.27
N LEU A 134 8.13 -9.89 9.49
CA LEU A 134 8.88 -10.69 8.49
C LEU A 134 9.72 -11.82 9.08
N LYS A 135 10.11 -11.70 10.36
CA LYS A 135 10.77 -12.80 11.08
C LYS A 135 9.81 -13.96 11.38
N ILE A 136 8.52 -13.69 11.53
CA ILE A 136 7.47 -14.69 11.80
C ILE A 136 6.89 -15.21 10.48
N ASP A 137 6.64 -14.31 9.54
CA ASP A 137 6.10 -14.60 8.21
C ASP A 137 6.86 -13.81 7.15
N ALA A 138 7.82 -14.46 6.49
CA ALA A 138 8.71 -13.82 5.53
C ALA A 138 8.00 -13.40 4.22
N ASP A 139 6.81 -13.94 3.98
CA ASP A 139 6.06 -13.76 2.74
C ASP A 139 4.92 -12.74 2.91
N GLU A 140 4.80 -12.11 4.09
CA GLU A 140 3.73 -11.16 4.43
C GLU A 140 3.86 -9.88 3.56
N PRO A 141 2.96 -9.66 2.58
CA PRO A 141 3.19 -8.64 1.55
C PRO A 141 3.17 -7.20 2.10
N GLU A 142 2.37 -6.94 3.14
CA GLU A 142 2.20 -5.60 3.71
C GLU A 142 3.46 -5.17 4.48
N ALA A 143 4.07 -6.06 5.24
CA ALA A 143 5.33 -5.85 5.93
C ALA A 143 6.51 -5.76 4.95
N LEU A 144 6.53 -6.58 3.89
CA LEU A 144 7.53 -6.47 2.82
C LEU A 144 7.51 -5.07 2.20
N ILE A 145 6.32 -4.56 1.85
CA ILE A 145 6.13 -3.21 1.30
C ILE A 145 6.52 -2.14 2.32
N GLY A 146 6.06 -2.25 3.57
CA GLY A 146 6.33 -1.25 4.59
C GLY A 146 7.83 -1.09 4.90
N VAL A 147 8.54 -2.20 5.06
CA VAL A 147 9.99 -2.21 5.28
C VAL A 147 10.72 -1.65 4.05
N ALA A 148 10.32 -2.05 2.83
CA ALA A 148 10.90 -1.54 1.60
C ALA A 148 10.69 -0.02 1.43
N GLU A 149 9.50 0.48 1.76
CA GLU A 149 9.16 1.91 1.70
C GLU A 149 10.06 2.71 2.65
N VAL A 150 10.19 2.29 3.91
CA VAL A 150 11.06 2.98 4.88
C VAL A 150 12.52 2.94 4.45
N LEU A 151 13.03 1.79 4.02
CA LEU A 151 14.41 1.65 3.55
C LEU A 151 14.66 2.52 2.32
N ALA A 152 13.74 2.57 1.37
CA ALA A 152 13.82 3.50 0.27
C ALA A 152 13.84 4.93 0.84
N GLU A 153 12.78 5.41 1.48
CA GLU A 153 12.65 6.82 1.85
C GLU A 153 13.74 7.37 2.78
N ARG A 154 14.21 6.57 3.74
CA ARG A 154 15.07 7.04 4.82
C ARG A 154 16.56 6.89 4.55
N THR A 155 16.94 6.08 3.55
CA THR A 155 18.34 5.94 3.16
C THR A 155 18.82 7.19 2.42
N ARG A 156 19.86 7.82 2.97
CA ARG A 156 20.48 9.05 2.50
C ARG A 156 21.72 8.73 1.65
N ASP A 157 22.10 9.70 0.82
CA ASP A 157 23.33 9.60 0.03
C ASP A 157 24.62 9.52 0.88
N THR A 158 24.56 9.96 2.13
CA THR A 158 25.67 9.97 3.09
C THR A 158 25.79 8.70 3.92
N ASP A 159 24.82 7.78 3.83
CA ASP A 159 24.82 6.57 4.64
C ASP A 159 25.86 5.57 4.11
N LEU A 160 26.70 5.03 5.01
CA LEU A 160 27.78 4.10 4.63
C LEU A 160 27.23 2.79 4.04
N ASP A 161 26.04 2.37 4.48
CA ASP A 161 25.35 1.16 4.05
C ASP A 161 24.26 1.44 3.01
N LYS A 162 24.27 2.61 2.36
CA LYS A 162 23.26 3.04 1.39
C LYS A 162 22.91 1.95 0.38
N ASP A 163 23.90 1.44 -0.34
CA ASP A 163 23.65 0.51 -1.44
C ASP A 163 23.03 -0.80 -0.92
N GLN A 164 23.50 -1.29 0.23
CA GLN A 164 22.93 -2.45 0.90
C GLN A 164 21.45 -2.23 1.26
N ARG A 165 21.11 -1.08 1.87
CA ARG A 165 19.72 -0.76 2.25
C ARG A 165 18.80 -0.60 1.04
N LEU A 166 19.28 0.04 -0.03
CA LEU A 166 18.49 0.23 -1.25
C LEU A 166 18.33 -1.09 -2.04
N ASP A 167 19.31 -1.99 -2.00
CA ASP A 167 19.21 -3.31 -2.60
C ASP A 167 18.28 -4.22 -1.78
N GLU A 168 18.30 -4.11 -0.46
CA GLU A 168 17.30 -4.76 0.41
C GLU A 168 15.89 -4.27 0.07
N ALA A 169 15.67 -2.96 -0.03
CA ALA A 169 14.38 -2.38 -0.41
C ALA A 169 13.87 -2.92 -1.76
N MET A 170 14.76 -3.05 -2.75
CA MET A 170 14.40 -3.61 -4.07
C MET A 170 13.96 -5.07 -3.96
N LYS A 171 14.69 -5.90 -3.20
CA LYS A 171 14.37 -7.32 -3.00
C LYS A 171 13.03 -7.50 -2.29
N LEU A 172 12.78 -6.72 -1.24
CA LEU A 172 11.53 -6.76 -0.49
C LEU A 172 10.33 -6.35 -1.34
N ALA A 173 10.46 -5.27 -2.12
CA ALA A 173 9.39 -4.84 -3.03
C ALA A 173 9.10 -5.88 -4.13
N GLN A 174 10.15 -6.50 -4.69
CA GLN A 174 10.01 -7.60 -5.64
C GLN A 174 9.31 -8.81 -5.00
N HIS A 175 9.71 -9.18 -3.78
CA HIS A 175 9.09 -10.28 -3.06
C HIS A 175 7.61 -10.02 -2.77
N ALA A 176 7.24 -8.78 -2.44
CA ALA A 176 5.83 -8.44 -2.23
C ALA A 176 4.98 -8.64 -3.50
N VAL A 177 5.52 -8.38 -4.69
CA VAL A 177 4.80 -8.65 -5.96
C VAL A 177 4.59 -10.15 -6.16
N GLU A 178 5.54 -10.98 -5.72
CA GLU A 178 5.47 -12.44 -5.83
C GLU A 178 4.43 -13.04 -4.86
N THR A 179 4.30 -12.47 -3.66
CA THR A 179 3.46 -13.02 -2.59
C THR A 179 2.07 -12.40 -2.49
N VAL A 180 1.82 -11.23 -3.09
CA VAL A 180 0.53 -10.50 -3.00
C VAL A 180 -0.68 -11.32 -3.44
N ASP A 181 -0.52 -12.25 -4.38
CA ASP A 181 -1.65 -13.05 -4.86
C ASP A 181 -1.91 -14.30 -4.00
N THR A 182 -0.93 -14.76 -3.22
CA THR A 182 -0.95 -16.03 -2.46
C THR A 182 -1.01 -15.86 -0.95
N ASP A 183 -0.36 -14.83 -0.40
CA ASP A 183 -0.04 -14.72 1.04
C ASP A 183 -0.89 -13.69 1.80
N ILE A 184 -1.94 -13.19 1.17
CA ILE A 184 -2.93 -12.36 1.87
C ILE A 184 -3.94 -13.24 2.58
N ALA A 185 -3.96 -13.14 3.91
CA ALA A 185 -5.04 -13.71 4.72
C ALA A 185 -6.33 -12.90 4.52
N VAL A 186 -7.34 -13.55 3.93
CA VAL A 186 -8.63 -12.95 3.65
C VAL A 186 -9.67 -13.46 4.66
N PRO A 187 -10.36 -12.58 5.41
CA PRO A 187 -11.49 -12.98 6.24
C PRO A 187 -12.59 -13.64 5.42
N ALA A 188 -13.30 -14.61 6.01
CA ALA A 188 -14.49 -15.19 5.39
C ALA A 188 -15.49 -14.10 5.01
N ASP A 189 -16.21 -14.31 3.90
CA ASP A 189 -17.24 -13.40 3.38
C ASP A 189 -16.74 -12.02 2.92
N THR A 190 -15.42 -11.81 2.81
CA THR A 190 -14.88 -10.59 2.19
C THR A 190 -15.27 -10.54 0.71
N PRO A 191 -15.96 -9.49 0.24
CA PRO A 191 -16.31 -9.34 -1.18
C PRO A 191 -15.08 -9.40 -2.07
N ARG A 192 -15.18 -10.12 -3.19
CA ARG A 192 -14.05 -10.33 -4.11
C ARG A 192 -13.46 -9.03 -4.62
N GLU A 193 -14.31 -8.05 -4.90
CA GLU A 193 -13.91 -6.73 -5.39
C GLU A 193 -13.02 -6.00 -4.37
N LYS A 194 -13.28 -6.18 -3.07
CA LYS A 194 -12.44 -5.59 -2.00
C LYS A 194 -11.09 -6.29 -1.90
N ILE A 195 -11.06 -7.61 -2.07
CA ILE A 195 -9.81 -8.39 -2.10
C ILE A 195 -8.96 -7.97 -3.29
N ASP A 196 -9.56 -7.90 -4.48
CA ASP A 196 -8.87 -7.54 -5.72
C ASP A 196 -8.35 -6.09 -5.66
N ALA A 197 -9.14 -5.17 -5.10
CA ALA A 197 -8.71 -3.79 -4.86
C ALA A 197 -7.52 -3.71 -3.89
N TYR A 198 -7.55 -4.46 -2.79
CA TYR A 198 -6.45 -4.48 -1.82
C TYR A 198 -5.17 -5.07 -2.42
N LYS A 199 -5.27 -6.19 -3.14
CA LYS A 199 -4.16 -6.77 -3.92
C LYS A 199 -3.60 -5.79 -4.93
N GLY A 200 -4.48 -5.08 -5.65
CA GLY A 200 -4.12 -4.03 -6.59
C GLY A 200 -3.32 -2.91 -5.93
N PHE A 201 -3.79 -2.43 -4.77
CA PHE A 201 -3.09 -1.40 -3.98
C PHE A 201 -1.70 -1.85 -3.52
N LEU A 202 -1.55 -3.09 -3.03
CA LEU A 202 -0.25 -3.62 -2.61
C LEU A 202 0.71 -3.76 -3.81
N ARG A 203 0.24 -4.31 -4.94
CA ARG A 203 1.02 -4.36 -6.19
C ARG A 203 1.45 -2.97 -6.63
N SER A 204 0.52 -2.01 -6.60
CA SER A 204 0.78 -0.61 -6.95
C SER A 204 1.90 0.00 -6.09
N SER A 205 1.84 -0.23 -4.77
CA SER A 205 2.83 0.25 -3.81
C SER A 205 4.22 -0.36 -4.06
N ALA A 206 4.29 -1.68 -4.26
CA ALA A 206 5.55 -2.37 -4.54
C ALA A 206 6.21 -1.85 -5.83
N TYR A 207 5.45 -1.72 -6.92
CA TYR A 207 5.96 -1.17 -8.18
C TYR A 207 6.39 0.31 -8.05
N SER A 208 5.67 1.12 -7.26
CA SER A 208 6.07 2.50 -6.97
C SER A 208 7.43 2.57 -6.27
N ILE A 209 7.69 1.69 -5.30
CA ILE A 209 8.97 1.60 -4.59
C ILE A 209 10.09 1.21 -5.57
N MET A 210 9.88 0.15 -6.38
CA MET A 210 10.86 -0.29 -7.38
C MET A 210 11.20 0.82 -8.39
N GLY A 211 10.18 1.50 -8.92
CA GLY A 211 10.37 2.62 -9.85
C GLY A 211 11.14 3.78 -9.22
N THR A 212 10.87 4.07 -7.94
CA THR A 212 11.58 5.11 -7.18
C THR A 212 13.06 4.78 -6.99
N LEU A 213 13.36 3.52 -6.64
CA LEU A 213 14.74 3.04 -6.49
C LEU A 213 15.50 3.09 -7.82
N GLN A 214 14.86 2.70 -8.92
CA GLN A 214 15.45 2.73 -10.25
C GLN A 214 15.68 4.16 -10.76
N PHE A 215 14.72 5.06 -10.54
CA PHE A 215 14.89 6.48 -10.87
C PHE A 215 16.10 7.08 -10.16
N ASN A 216 16.27 6.78 -8.86
CA ASN A 216 17.42 7.24 -8.08
C ASN A 216 18.75 6.65 -8.56
N LYS A 217 18.73 5.46 -9.17
CA LYS A 217 19.87 4.84 -9.85
C LYS A 217 20.01 5.28 -11.32
N GLU A 218 19.28 6.31 -11.73
CA GLU A 218 19.24 6.87 -13.10
C GLU A 218 18.80 5.87 -14.19
N LYS A 219 18.16 4.77 -13.78
CA LYS A 219 17.58 3.76 -14.68
C LYS A 219 16.17 4.19 -15.10
N TYR A 220 16.08 5.26 -15.87
CA TYR A 220 14.81 5.93 -16.17
C TYR A 220 13.82 5.09 -16.98
N VAL A 221 14.30 4.21 -17.88
CA VAL A 221 13.45 3.27 -18.62
C VAL A 221 12.80 2.25 -17.68
N ASP A 222 13.58 1.68 -16.76
CA ASP A 222 13.06 0.73 -15.77
C ASP A 222 12.08 1.42 -14.82
N ALA A 223 12.41 2.65 -14.39
CA ALA A 223 11.55 3.46 -13.55
C ALA A 223 10.20 3.76 -14.22
N GLU A 224 10.21 4.17 -15.50
CA GLU A 224 9.00 4.35 -16.30
C GLU A 224 8.14 3.08 -16.30
N ASN A 225 8.76 1.92 -16.61
CA ASN A 225 8.05 0.65 -16.67
C ASN A 225 7.38 0.30 -15.33
N ASN A 226 8.07 0.51 -14.21
CA ASN A 226 7.51 0.23 -12.89
C ASN A 226 6.44 1.25 -12.47
N PHE A 227 6.60 2.54 -12.77
CA PHE A 227 5.53 3.52 -12.48
C PHE A 227 4.27 3.27 -13.29
N ARG A 228 4.39 2.84 -14.56
CA ARG A 228 3.22 2.41 -15.36
C ARG A 228 2.53 1.20 -14.73
N LYS A 229 3.29 0.14 -14.40
CA LYS A 229 2.76 -1.03 -13.68
C LYS A 229 2.08 -0.65 -12.36
N SER A 230 2.63 0.34 -11.64
CA SER A 230 2.03 0.85 -10.40
C SER A 230 0.65 1.46 -10.63
N ILE A 231 0.50 2.30 -11.66
CA ILE A 231 -0.77 2.92 -12.04
C ILE A 231 -1.77 1.85 -12.52
N ASP A 232 -1.32 0.94 -13.39
CA ASP A 232 -2.16 -0.13 -13.97
C ASP A 232 -2.63 -1.16 -12.93
N ALA A 233 -1.86 -1.36 -11.86
CA ALA A 233 -2.22 -2.28 -10.78
C ALA A 233 -3.36 -1.76 -9.90
N PHE A 234 -3.58 -0.44 -9.84
CA PHE A 234 -4.64 0.17 -9.05
C PHE A 234 -5.27 1.40 -9.75
N PRO A 235 -5.92 1.18 -10.92
CA PRO A 235 -6.33 2.26 -11.82
C PRO A 235 -7.53 3.07 -11.29
N SER A 236 -8.27 2.53 -10.32
CA SER A 236 -9.41 3.22 -9.71
C SER A 236 -8.99 4.42 -8.85
N GLN A 237 -7.75 4.45 -8.38
CA GLN A 237 -7.22 5.49 -7.50
C GLN A 237 -5.72 5.67 -7.74
N PRO A 238 -5.32 6.22 -8.91
CA PRO A 238 -3.92 6.44 -9.21
C PRO A 238 -3.31 7.41 -8.20
N ASP A 239 -2.12 7.08 -7.68
CA ASP A 239 -1.38 7.98 -6.79
C ASP A 239 -0.79 9.14 -7.63
N PRO A 240 -1.18 10.40 -7.37
CA PRO A 240 -0.67 11.55 -8.12
C PRO A 240 0.85 11.69 -8.04
N VAL A 241 1.49 11.25 -6.94
CA VAL A 241 2.94 11.26 -6.81
C VAL A 241 3.57 10.26 -7.77
N VAL A 242 2.98 9.07 -7.96
CA VAL A 242 3.45 8.09 -8.93
C VAL A 242 3.31 8.60 -10.36
N VAL A 243 2.17 9.23 -10.69
CA VAL A 243 1.95 9.84 -12.02
C VAL A 243 2.97 10.94 -12.30
N LEU A 244 3.26 11.79 -11.30
CA LEU A 244 4.32 12.80 -11.44
C LEU A 244 5.71 12.18 -11.60
N ARG A 245 6.03 11.11 -10.86
CA ARG A 245 7.31 10.39 -11.01
C ARG A 245 7.43 9.72 -12.39
N LEU A 246 6.33 9.26 -12.98
CA LEU A 246 6.29 8.78 -14.36
C LEU A 246 6.62 9.92 -15.34
N ALA A 247 6.00 11.08 -15.19
CA ALA A 247 6.30 12.27 -16.01
C ALA A 247 7.80 12.64 -15.94
N LEU A 248 8.36 12.69 -14.74
CA LEU A 248 9.79 12.97 -14.53
C LEU A 248 10.70 11.89 -15.16
N SER A 249 10.29 10.62 -15.15
CA SER A 249 11.04 9.52 -15.76
C SER A 249 11.04 9.62 -17.29
N LEU A 250 9.92 10.04 -17.88
CA LEU A 250 9.78 10.29 -19.31
C LEU A 250 10.61 11.50 -19.75
N ASP A 251 10.55 12.59 -18.97
CA ASP A 251 11.35 13.80 -19.20
C ASP A 251 12.85 13.49 -19.19
N LYS A 252 13.32 12.68 -18.23
CA LYS A 252 14.71 12.25 -18.17
C LYS A 252 15.17 11.40 -19.36
N GLN A 253 14.24 10.82 -20.11
CA GLN A 253 14.50 10.12 -21.36
C GLN A 253 14.36 11.02 -22.60
N GLY A 254 13.99 12.29 -22.45
CA GLY A 254 13.72 13.20 -23.57
C GLY A 254 12.37 12.94 -24.26
N LYS A 255 11.50 12.10 -23.68
CA LYS A 255 10.15 11.80 -24.19
C LYS A 255 9.18 12.92 -23.78
N TYR A 256 9.45 14.14 -24.24
CA TYR A 256 8.76 15.34 -23.76
C TYR A 256 7.25 15.36 -24.02
N PRO A 257 6.72 14.91 -25.17
CA PRO A 257 5.27 14.85 -25.39
C PRO A 257 4.55 13.95 -24.37
N GLU A 258 5.11 12.77 -24.10
CA GLU A 258 4.59 11.82 -23.13
C GLU A 258 4.76 12.34 -21.70
N ALA A 259 5.91 12.94 -21.38
CA ALA A 259 6.14 13.58 -20.09
C ALA A 259 5.11 14.68 -19.82
N LEU A 260 4.82 15.53 -20.81
CA LEU A 260 3.85 16.61 -20.68
C LEU A 260 2.44 16.07 -20.46
N LYS A 261 2.07 14.99 -21.16
CA LYS A 261 0.80 14.30 -20.95
C LYS A 261 0.65 13.84 -19.49
N GLU A 262 1.65 13.14 -18.96
CA GLU A 262 1.58 12.63 -17.57
C GLU A 262 1.73 13.75 -16.54
N ALA A 263 2.46 14.84 -16.84
CA ALA A 263 2.52 16.02 -15.97
C ALA A 263 1.15 16.71 -15.88
N ASN A 264 0.43 16.85 -17.00
CA ASN A 264 -0.96 17.34 -16.99
C ASN A 264 -1.88 16.44 -16.17
N HIS A 265 -1.78 15.12 -16.36
CA HIS A 265 -2.54 14.15 -15.57
C HIS A 265 -2.24 14.28 -14.06
N ALA A 266 -0.98 14.44 -13.66
CA ALA A 266 -0.62 14.70 -12.27
C ALA A 266 -1.21 16.03 -11.75
N VAL A 267 -1.30 17.08 -12.58
CA VAL A 267 -1.97 18.34 -12.21
C VAL A 267 -3.47 18.12 -11.99
N GLU A 268 -4.13 17.34 -12.83
CA GLU A 268 -5.57 17.03 -12.70
C GLU A 268 -5.88 16.25 -11.41
N LEU A 269 -4.96 15.36 -11.00
CA LEU A 269 -5.10 14.55 -9.78
C LEU A 269 -4.72 15.30 -8.49
N THR A 270 -4.15 16.51 -8.57
CA THR A 270 -3.61 17.22 -7.40
C THR A 270 -4.26 18.58 -7.16
N GLN A 271 -4.36 18.95 -5.89
CA GLN A 271 -4.79 20.28 -5.48
C GLN A 271 -3.62 21.27 -5.46
N GLU A 272 -3.93 22.55 -5.66
CA GLU A 272 -2.89 23.55 -5.86
C GLU A 272 -1.99 23.76 -4.63
N ASN A 273 -2.61 23.78 -3.47
CA ASN A 273 -2.00 23.98 -2.16
C ASN A 273 -1.17 22.79 -1.65
N THR A 274 -1.01 21.74 -2.45
CA THR A 274 -0.15 20.59 -2.10
C THR A 274 1.20 20.71 -2.79
N THR A 275 2.26 20.18 -2.17
CA THR A 275 3.59 20.23 -2.82
C THR A 275 3.62 19.34 -4.06
N ALA A 276 3.00 18.16 -4.05
CA ALA A 276 2.84 17.32 -5.25
C ALA A 276 2.18 18.11 -6.39
N GLY A 277 1.11 18.85 -6.11
CA GLY A 277 0.50 19.70 -7.13
C GLY A 277 1.42 20.82 -7.60
N THR A 278 2.13 21.48 -6.67
CA THR A 278 3.06 22.57 -7.02
C THR A 278 4.18 22.04 -7.93
N LEU A 279 4.71 20.86 -7.63
CA LEU A 279 5.73 20.20 -8.43
C LEU A 279 5.17 19.71 -9.78
N ALA A 280 3.95 19.19 -9.82
CA ALA A 280 3.29 18.79 -11.08
C ALA A 280 3.09 19.98 -12.02
N ARG A 281 2.58 21.11 -11.52
CA ARG A 281 2.43 22.34 -12.32
C ARG A 281 3.76 22.89 -12.80
N ARG A 282 4.78 22.91 -11.93
CA ARG A 282 6.13 23.33 -12.30
C ARG A 282 6.72 22.47 -13.42
N GLU A 283 6.58 21.15 -13.31
CA GLU A 283 7.11 20.24 -14.32
C GLU A 283 6.37 20.39 -15.65
N ARG A 284 5.04 20.47 -15.61
CA ARG A 284 4.23 20.80 -16.79
C ARG A 284 4.70 22.10 -17.44
N ASP A 285 4.80 23.19 -16.69
CA ASP A 285 5.16 24.51 -17.24
C ASP A 285 6.56 24.51 -17.85
N ARG A 286 7.51 23.80 -17.24
CA ARG A 286 8.84 23.58 -17.80
C ARG A 286 8.78 22.81 -19.13
N LEU A 287 8.01 21.72 -19.19
CA LEU A 287 7.87 20.90 -20.39
C LEU A 287 7.20 21.68 -21.53
N VAL A 288 6.19 22.49 -21.23
CA VAL A 288 5.53 23.40 -22.18
C VAL A 288 6.53 24.37 -22.81
N GLN A 289 7.42 24.97 -22.00
CA GLN A 289 8.49 25.85 -22.48
C GLN A 289 9.50 25.10 -23.35
N LEU A 290 9.89 23.88 -22.96
CA LEU A 290 10.84 23.05 -23.71
C LEU A 290 10.31 22.59 -25.07
N THR A 291 9.01 22.31 -25.18
CA THR A 291 8.39 21.86 -26.44
C THR A 291 7.86 22.99 -27.32
N GLY A 292 8.05 24.26 -26.92
CA GLY A 292 7.54 25.43 -27.65
C GLY A 292 6.01 25.50 -27.76
N GLY A 293 5.29 24.80 -26.87
CA GLY A 293 3.83 24.67 -26.90
C GLY A 293 3.12 25.69 -26.01
N SER A 294 1.88 26.01 -26.34
CA SER A 294 0.98 26.84 -25.52
C SER A 294 0.37 26.01 -24.39
N ASN A 295 0.32 26.53 -23.16
CA ASN A 295 -0.31 25.87 -22.01
C ASN A 295 -1.79 25.54 -22.33
N PRO A 296 -2.29 24.30 -22.13
CA PRO A 296 -3.72 24.08 -22.06
C PRO A 296 -4.24 24.92 -20.88
N ALA A 297 -5.21 25.80 -21.15
CA ALA A 297 -5.79 26.65 -20.11
C ALA A 297 -6.31 25.78 -18.96
N PRO A 298 -6.10 26.18 -17.69
CA PRO A 298 -6.66 25.45 -16.56
C PRO A 298 -8.17 25.36 -16.72
N ALA A 299 -8.72 24.14 -16.57
CA ALA A 299 -10.16 23.92 -16.57
C ALA A 299 -10.81 24.85 -15.54
N THR A 300 -11.52 25.86 -16.04
CA THR A 300 -12.26 26.81 -15.21
C THR A 300 -13.28 26.02 -14.39
N LYS A 301 -13.25 26.18 -13.07
CA LYS A 301 -14.31 25.70 -12.17
C LYS A 301 -15.68 26.12 -12.74
N PRO A 302 -16.70 25.23 -12.72
CA PRO A 302 -18.07 25.65 -13.02
C PRO A 302 -18.46 26.80 -12.08
N PRO A 303 -19.16 27.84 -12.58
CA PRO A 303 -19.62 28.91 -11.71
C PRO A 303 -20.53 28.34 -10.62
N ALA A 304 -20.33 28.82 -9.38
CA ALA A 304 -21.22 28.55 -8.27
C ALA A 304 -22.65 28.91 -8.71
N GLY A 305 -23.54 27.91 -8.65
CA GLY A 305 -24.93 28.03 -9.06
C GLY A 305 -25.59 29.24 -8.42
N ALA A 306 -26.34 29.97 -9.25
CA ALA A 306 -27.19 31.06 -8.86
C ALA A 306 -28.04 30.65 -7.64
N GLN A 307 -27.99 31.49 -6.60
CA GLN A 307 -28.89 31.43 -5.47
C GLN A 307 -30.33 31.43 -5.98
N ASN A 308 -31.05 30.33 -5.73
CA ASN A 308 -32.50 30.27 -5.81
C ASN A 308 -33.06 31.35 -4.88
N GLN A 309 -33.46 32.49 -5.45
CA GLN A 309 -34.36 33.42 -4.80
C GLN A 309 -35.73 32.73 -4.76
N GLY A 310 -36.21 32.45 -3.55
CA GLY A 310 -37.54 31.89 -3.32
C GLY A 310 -38.64 32.80 -3.85
N PRO A 311 -39.83 32.26 -4.15
CA PRO A 311 -40.92 33.02 -4.74
C PRO A 311 -41.47 34.06 -3.74
N PRO A 312 -41.88 35.26 -4.22
CA PRO A 312 -42.50 36.27 -3.37
C PRO A 312 -43.90 35.83 -2.92
N ASN A 313 -44.16 35.98 -1.61
CA ASN A 313 -45.49 35.87 -1.02
C ASN A 313 -46.46 36.82 -1.70
N ASN A 314 -47.61 36.30 -2.11
CA ASN A 314 -48.89 37.00 -2.12
C ASN A 314 -50.01 36.00 -1.82
#